data_AF-A0A355F359-F1
#
_entry.id   AF-A0A355F359-F1
#
_cell.length_a   1.000
_cell.length_b   1.000
_cell.length_c   1.000
_cell.angle_alpha   90.00
_cell.angle_beta   90.00
_cell.angle_gamma   90.00
#
_symmetry.space_group_name_H-M   'P 1'
#
loop_
_entity.id
_entity.type
_entity.pdbx_description
1 polymer ?
#
loop_
_entity_poly.entity_id
_entity_poly.type
_entity_poly.pdbx_seq_one_letter_code
_entity_poly.pdbx_strand_id
1 'polypeptide(L)'
;METLSLRVVAPPEAEIRTIPLPLEAGGSPCSVYLRCLPGAAAIHCAFVNGDGSIVLRTEVQATGGEKVRIGVALGTEREMRVWSPGRKVLTLPKEAPYEPPPTLRVAGSGTRLDLAFVIDGTARRFSFDGKQSVSEPWLGKQVWEEPVNLLAGFAAALVEGSQGSRFSVLAFGDEGMKGVEPEDLADGYLLRPPAGAGRFFPWSPERCREALSAVEPTPGGDFVDALAEALHACRSLPWGEGTRRIVLVCGDSPGHSVAHPLPPGADARVRRLDVDVEAEHLHERGVEIATLYFDPQGNAGLGQAVFRKELLAAARDQYRRLASLPEMAFELSRFQSEEAARVVKDVQGLLARRAAPGELIGVSEP
;
A
#
# COMPACT_ATOMS: atom_id res chain seq x y z
N MET A 1 -30.68 30.76 -6.73
CA MET A 1 -29.88 29.85 -7.56
C MET A 1 -29.28 28.82 -6.63
N GLU A 2 -29.33 27.54 -6.97
CA GLU A 2 -28.60 26.53 -6.19
C GLU A 2 -27.11 26.69 -6.49
N THR A 3 -26.33 26.95 -5.44
CA THR A 3 -24.89 27.12 -5.55
C THR A 3 -24.24 25.76 -5.78
N LEU A 4 -23.61 25.57 -6.95
CA LEU A 4 -22.80 24.38 -7.18
C LEU A 4 -21.48 24.51 -6.40
N SER A 5 -21.10 23.44 -5.74
CA SER A 5 -19.90 23.39 -4.93
C SER A 5 -19.06 22.15 -5.23
N LEU A 6 -17.79 22.16 -4.83
CA LEU A 6 -16.85 21.04 -4.96
C LEU A 6 -16.37 20.59 -3.58
N ARG A 7 -16.38 19.27 -3.33
CA ARG A 7 -15.72 18.69 -2.16
C ARG A 7 -14.20 18.63 -2.39
N VAL A 8 -13.44 19.27 -1.51
CA VAL A 8 -11.98 19.40 -1.57
C VAL A 8 -11.38 19.22 -0.18
N VAL A 9 -10.08 18.94 -0.11
CA VAL A 9 -9.31 19.14 1.12
C VAL A 9 -8.94 20.62 1.24
N ALA A 10 -9.31 21.26 2.34
CA ALA A 10 -8.97 22.64 2.63
C ALA A 10 -7.72 22.72 3.52
N PRO A 11 -6.63 23.38 3.07
CA PRO A 11 -5.50 23.70 3.94
C PRO A 11 -5.85 24.87 4.89
N PRO A 12 -5.19 24.99 6.06
CA PRO A 12 -4.13 24.12 6.58
C PRO A 12 -4.63 22.93 7.43
N GLU A 13 -5.90 22.90 7.82
CA GLU A 13 -6.42 21.89 8.77
C GLU A 13 -6.52 20.48 8.17
N ALA A 14 -6.41 20.37 6.84
CA ALA A 14 -6.54 19.14 6.08
C ALA A 14 -7.89 18.46 6.32
N GLU A 15 -8.95 19.27 6.26
CA GLU A 15 -10.34 18.85 6.42
C GLU A 15 -11.03 18.83 5.05
N ILE A 16 -11.95 17.89 4.86
CA ILE A 16 -12.81 17.89 3.67
C ILE A 16 -13.86 18.99 3.84
N ARG A 17 -13.87 19.95 2.91
CA ARG A 17 -14.85 21.04 2.86
C ARG A 17 -15.51 21.10 1.50
N THR A 18 -16.69 21.72 1.49
CA THR A 18 -17.44 22.02 0.27
C THR A 18 -17.22 23.49 -0.08
N ILE A 19 -16.62 23.78 -1.22
CA ILE A 19 -16.33 25.15 -1.69
C ILE A 19 -17.29 25.54 -2.81
N PRO A 20 -17.92 26.73 -2.77
CA PRO A 20 -18.76 27.20 -3.87
C PRO A 20 -17.91 27.47 -5.11
N LEU A 21 -18.42 27.09 -6.28
CA LEU A 21 -17.79 27.37 -7.57
C LEU A 21 -18.44 28.61 -8.21
N PRO A 22 -17.65 29.57 -8.74
CA PRO A 22 -18.17 30.76 -9.41
C PRO A 22 -18.64 30.42 -10.82
N LEU A 23 -19.74 29.68 -10.94
CA LEU A 23 -20.30 29.23 -12.20
C LEU A 23 -21.64 29.91 -12.47
N GLU A 24 -21.78 30.49 -13.66
CA GLU A 24 -23.02 31.04 -14.17
C GLU A 24 -23.60 30.12 -15.26
N ALA A 25 -24.93 29.96 -15.30
CA ALA A 25 -25.58 29.13 -16.31
C ALA A 25 -25.40 29.73 -17.72
N GLY A 26 -24.85 28.96 -18.66
CA GLY A 26 -24.49 29.47 -19.99
C GLY A 26 -23.28 30.42 -19.99
N GLY A 27 -22.58 30.52 -18.86
CA GLY A 27 -21.44 31.40 -18.66
C GLY A 27 -20.09 30.77 -19.01
N SER A 28 -19.04 31.57 -18.83
CA SER A 28 -17.66 31.18 -19.07
C SER A 28 -17.19 30.10 -18.07
N PRO A 29 -16.27 29.21 -18.50
CA PRO A 29 -15.77 28.14 -17.65
C PRO A 29 -14.91 28.68 -16.50
N CYS A 30 -15.02 28.08 -15.31
CA CYS A 30 -14.06 28.34 -14.24
C CYS A 30 -12.95 27.28 -14.24
N SER A 31 -11.78 27.62 -13.68
CA SER A 31 -10.71 26.63 -13.45
C SER A 31 -10.44 26.47 -11.97
N VAL A 32 -10.41 25.21 -11.53
CA VAL A 32 -10.01 24.81 -10.19
C VAL A 32 -8.61 24.23 -10.24
N TYR A 33 -7.74 24.67 -9.34
CA TYR A 33 -6.39 24.16 -9.20
C TYR A 33 -6.33 23.29 -7.94
N LEU A 34 -6.12 22.00 -8.13
CA LEU A 34 -6.06 21.01 -7.06
C LEU A 34 -4.68 20.37 -6.99
N ARG A 35 -4.21 20.06 -5.79
CA ARG A 35 -3.05 19.20 -5.56
C ARG A 35 -3.53 17.79 -5.25
N CYS A 36 -2.99 16.80 -5.96
CA CYS A 36 -3.23 15.39 -5.64
C CYS A 36 -2.59 15.06 -4.29
N LEU A 37 -3.33 14.40 -3.40
CA LEU A 37 -2.80 14.03 -2.08
C LEU A 37 -1.65 13.01 -2.21
N PRO A 38 -0.65 13.03 -1.32
CA PRO A 38 0.37 11.97 -1.28
C PRO A 38 -0.26 10.58 -1.20
N GLY A 39 0.25 9.63 -2.00
CA GLY A 39 -0.28 8.25 -2.10
C GLY A 39 -1.49 8.07 -3.04
N ALA A 40 -2.14 9.16 -3.48
CA ALA A 40 -3.21 9.07 -4.48
C ALA A 40 -2.67 8.91 -5.92
N ALA A 41 -3.44 8.19 -6.73
CA ALA A 41 -3.24 7.97 -8.17
C ALA A 41 -4.26 8.73 -9.06
N ALA A 42 -5.23 9.40 -8.43
CA ALA A 42 -6.18 10.28 -9.11
C ALA A 42 -6.80 11.29 -8.13
N ILE A 43 -7.28 12.41 -8.68
CA ILE A 43 -8.07 13.39 -7.94
C ILE A 43 -9.55 13.08 -8.15
N HIS A 44 -10.24 12.73 -7.06
CA HIS A 44 -11.67 12.55 -7.00
C HIS A 44 -12.37 13.90 -6.81
N CYS A 45 -13.22 14.28 -7.76
CA CYS A 45 -14.00 15.52 -7.70
C CYS A 45 -15.47 15.17 -7.51
N ALA A 46 -16.02 15.46 -6.33
CA ALA A 46 -17.44 15.33 -6.06
C ALA A 46 -18.09 16.72 -6.06
N PHE A 47 -18.88 16.98 -7.10
CA PHE A 47 -19.63 18.22 -7.25
C PHE A 47 -20.99 18.06 -6.58
N VAL A 48 -21.38 19.02 -5.75
CA VAL A 48 -22.60 18.97 -4.93
C VAL A 48 -23.46 20.22 -5.11
N ASN A 49 -24.77 20.06 -4.97
CA ASN A 49 -25.73 21.15 -4.90
C ASN A 49 -25.78 21.77 -3.49
N GLY A 50 -26.53 22.86 -3.32
CA GLY A 50 -26.69 23.55 -2.04
C GLY A 50 -27.34 22.71 -0.93
N ASP A 51 -28.04 21.64 -1.28
CA ASP A 51 -28.60 20.64 -0.35
C ASP A 51 -27.61 19.51 0.01
N GLY A 52 -26.40 19.53 -0.57
CA GLY A 52 -25.36 18.51 -0.38
C GLY A 52 -25.48 17.30 -1.30
N SER A 53 -26.49 17.22 -2.16
CA SER A 53 -26.66 16.10 -3.09
C SER A 53 -25.56 16.10 -4.17
N ILE A 54 -25.04 14.91 -4.51
CA ILE A 54 -24.02 14.75 -5.54
C ILE A 54 -24.63 14.99 -6.93
N VAL A 55 -24.07 15.94 -7.68
CA VAL A 55 -24.48 16.28 -9.05
C VAL A 55 -23.66 15.51 -10.06
N LEU A 56 -22.36 15.40 -9.83
CA LEU A 56 -21.41 14.74 -10.71
C LEU A 56 -20.22 14.25 -9.88
N ARG A 57 -19.71 13.06 -10.23
CA ARG A 57 -18.41 12.61 -9.78
C ARG A 57 -17.48 12.42 -10.96
N THR A 58 -16.24 12.85 -10.80
CA THR A 58 -15.21 12.57 -11.77
C THR A 58 -13.89 12.21 -11.10
N GLU A 59 -13.11 11.36 -11.77
CA GLU A 59 -11.71 11.14 -11.44
C GLU A 59 -10.81 11.72 -12.52
N VAL A 60 -9.82 12.50 -12.10
CA VAL A 60 -8.81 13.08 -12.98
C VAL A 60 -7.47 12.43 -12.64
N GLN A 61 -6.86 11.75 -13.61
CA GLN A 61 -5.59 11.05 -13.41
C GLN A 61 -4.50 12.02 -12.94
N ALA A 62 -3.83 11.71 -11.84
CA ALA A 62 -2.77 12.54 -11.26
C ALA A 62 -1.86 11.73 -10.33
N THR A 63 -0.59 12.10 -10.21
CA THR A 63 0.32 11.49 -9.23
C THR A 63 0.34 12.28 -7.93
N GLY A 64 0.54 11.63 -6.77
CA GLY A 64 0.63 12.32 -5.47
C GLY A 64 1.58 13.52 -5.49
N GLY A 65 1.14 14.65 -4.93
CA GLY A 65 1.85 15.94 -4.93
C GLY A 65 1.68 16.77 -6.21
N GLU A 66 1.19 16.19 -7.30
CA GLU A 66 1.00 16.89 -8.57
C GLU A 66 -0.08 17.97 -8.47
N LYS A 67 0.16 19.13 -9.09
CA LYS A 67 -0.81 20.22 -9.22
C LYS A 67 -1.53 20.10 -10.56
N VAL A 68 -2.86 20.00 -10.53
CA VAL A 68 -3.69 19.77 -11.72
C VAL A 68 -4.71 20.89 -11.87
N ARG A 69 -4.85 21.38 -13.11
CA ARG A 69 -5.93 22.29 -13.51
C ARG A 69 -7.14 21.49 -13.98
N ILE A 70 -8.30 21.77 -13.42
CA ILE A 70 -9.58 21.16 -13.78
C ILE A 70 -10.51 22.27 -14.22
N GLY A 71 -10.92 22.22 -15.49
CA GLY A 71 -11.92 23.13 -16.04
C GLY A 71 -13.32 22.61 -15.75
N VAL A 72 -14.21 23.51 -15.35
CA VAL A 72 -15.61 23.22 -15.03
C VAL A 72 -16.50 24.24 -15.75
N ALA A 73 -17.57 23.78 -16.38
CA ALA A 73 -18.56 24.64 -17.02
C ALA A 73 -19.99 24.10 -16.82
N LEU A 74 -20.96 25.01 -16.78
CA LEU A 74 -22.38 24.70 -16.81
C LEU A 74 -22.96 25.11 -18.17
N GLY A 75 -23.39 24.12 -18.95
CA GLY A 75 -24.07 24.35 -20.23
C GLY A 75 -25.42 25.04 -20.05
N THR A 76 -26.04 25.45 -21.17
CA THR A 76 -27.34 26.13 -21.19
C THR A 76 -28.47 25.27 -20.63
N GLU A 77 -28.37 23.94 -20.75
CA GLU A 77 -29.31 22.97 -20.16
C GLU A 77 -28.89 22.51 -18.76
N ARG A 78 -27.95 23.22 -18.11
CA ARG A 78 -27.33 22.85 -16.83
C ARG A 78 -26.57 21.52 -16.87
N GLU A 79 -26.20 21.04 -18.07
CA GLU A 79 -25.26 19.95 -18.22
C GLU A 79 -23.87 20.40 -17.72
N MET A 80 -23.35 19.70 -16.72
CA MET A 80 -22.02 19.99 -16.19
C MET A 80 -20.95 19.31 -17.05
N ARG A 81 -19.94 20.09 -17.44
CA ARG A 81 -18.77 19.59 -18.17
C ARG A 81 -17.52 19.78 -17.33
N VAL A 82 -16.73 18.72 -17.22
CA VAL A 82 -15.47 18.70 -16.48
C VAL A 82 -14.39 18.17 -17.40
N TRP A 83 -13.26 18.87 -17.49
CA TRP A 83 -12.11 18.44 -18.28
C TRP A 83 -10.80 18.82 -17.58
N SER A 84 -9.72 18.16 -17.98
CA SER A 84 -8.37 18.57 -17.59
C SER A 84 -7.44 18.48 -18.79
N PRO A 85 -6.69 19.54 -19.12
CA PRO A 85 -5.83 19.55 -20.31
C PRO A 85 -4.82 18.39 -20.31
N GLY A 86 -4.81 17.62 -21.40
CA GLY A 86 -3.86 16.51 -21.59
C GLY A 86 -4.13 15.29 -20.70
N ARG A 87 -5.28 15.21 -20.01
CA ARG A 87 -5.60 14.13 -19.07
C ARG A 87 -6.93 13.48 -19.38
N LYS A 88 -7.03 12.20 -19.02
CA LYS A 88 -8.30 11.48 -19.00
C LYS A 88 -9.10 11.92 -17.78
N VAL A 89 -10.39 12.17 -18.00
CA VAL A 89 -11.38 12.41 -16.95
C VAL A 89 -12.39 11.29 -17.05
N LEU A 90 -12.56 10.53 -15.96
CA LEU A 90 -13.53 9.46 -15.86
C LEU A 90 -14.75 9.98 -15.13
N THR A 91 -15.94 9.81 -15.68
CA THR A 91 -17.20 10.11 -15.00
C THR A 91 -17.67 8.89 -14.23
N LEU A 92 -17.99 9.08 -12.96
CA LEU A 92 -18.44 8.00 -12.08
C LEU A 92 -19.93 8.17 -11.73
N PRO A 93 -20.61 7.06 -11.38
CA PRO A 93 -21.95 7.13 -10.83
C PRO A 93 -21.99 7.87 -9.48
N LYS A 94 -23.17 8.38 -9.11
CA LYS A 94 -23.39 9.29 -7.97
C LYS A 94 -23.59 8.55 -6.64
N GLU A 95 -23.74 7.23 -6.69
CA GLU A 95 -24.09 6.36 -5.58
C GLU A 95 -22.90 6.13 -4.63
N ALA A 96 -23.16 5.96 -3.33
CA ALA A 96 -22.12 5.82 -2.30
C ALA A 96 -20.96 4.82 -2.58
N PRO A 97 -21.15 3.68 -3.28
CA PRO A 97 -20.04 2.76 -3.58
C PRO A 97 -18.89 3.34 -4.43
N TYR A 98 -19.11 4.51 -5.06
CA TYR A 98 -18.08 5.22 -5.83
C TYR A 98 -17.45 6.39 -5.07
N GLU A 99 -17.69 6.51 -3.76
CA GLU A 99 -16.87 7.39 -2.91
C GLU A 99 -15.44 6.82 -2.82
N PRO A 100 -14.42 7.68 -2.83
CA PRO A 100 -13.05 7.24 -2.61
C PRO A 100 -12.87 6.75 -1.17
N PRO A 101 -11.85 5.90 -0.91
CA PRO A 101 -11.44 5.57 0.45
C PRO A 101 -11.17 6.85 1.26
N PRO A 102 -11.50 6.88 2.56
CA PRO A 102 -11.19 8.00 3.42
C PRO A 102 -9.68 8.24 3.47
N THR A 103 -9.28 9.51 3.49
CA THR A 103 -7.88 9.89 3.68
C THR A 103 -7.40 9.52 5.07
N LEU A 104 -6.19 9.00 5.18
CA LEU A 104 -5.51 8.68 6.43
C LEU A 104 -4.77 9.91 6.94
N ARG A 105 -5.09 10.35 8.17
CA ARG A 105 -4.29 11.38 8.87
C ARG A 105 -3.13 10.72 9.60
N VAL A 106 -1.91 11.06 9.21
CA VAL A 106 -0.69 10.49 9.80
C VAL A 106 -0.51 11.05 11.19
N ALA A 107 -0.33 10.16 12.17
CA ALA A 107 -0.03 10.55 13.53
C ALA A 107 1.35 11.21 13.62
N GLY A 108 1.46 12.26 14.42
CA GLY A 108 2.68 13.07 14.52
C GLY A 108 3.88 12.30 15.09
N SER A 109 5.06 12.89 14.95
CA SER A 109 6.30 12.37 15.55
C SER A 109 6.15 12.24 17.07
N GLY A 110 6.64 11.13 17.64
CA GLY A 110 6.58 10.87 19.08
C GLY A 110 5.27 10.21 19.56
N THR A 111 4.25 10.08 18.69
CA THR A 111 3.10 9.23 18.99
C THR A 111 3.53 7.78 19.17
N ARG A 112 2.89 7.07 20.11
CA ARG A 112 3.07 5.63 20.30
C ARG A 112 2.88 4.88 18.97
N LEU A 113 3.81 3.99 18.65
CA LEU A 113 3.80 3.20 17.42
C LEU A 113 3.32 1.77 17.69
N ASP A 114 2.43 1.27 16.84
CA ASP A 114 2.20 -0.15 16.65
C ASP A 114 2.77 -0.57 15.28
N LEU A 115 3.77 -1.46 15.29
CA LEU A 115 4.45 -1.95 14.08
C LEU A 115 4.19 -3.44 13.86
N ALA A 116 3.56 -3.81 12.75
CA ALA A 116 3.42 -5.21 12.35
C ALA A 116 4.42 -5.54 11.24
N PHE A 117 5.25 -6.56 11.45
CA PHE A 117 6.04 -7.17 10.39
C PHE A 117 5.21 -8.27 9.73
N VAL A 118 5.15 -8.27 8.40
CA VAL A 118 4.52 -9.31 7.59
C VAL A 118 5.62 -9.90 6.72
N ILE A 119 6.08 -11.10 7.09
CA ILE A 119 7.25 -11.76 6.51
C ILE A 119 6.81 -12.86 5.54
N ASP A 120 7.35 -12.81 4.33
CA ASP A 120 7.28 -13.91 3.38
C ASP A 120 8.10 -15.10 3.87
N GLY A 121 7.40 -16.17 4.21
CA GLY A 121 7.95 -17.43 4.68
C GLY A 121 8.46 -18.33 3.56
N THR A 122 8.11 -18.06 2.29
CA THR A 122 8.53 -18.84 1.13
C THR A 122 9.79 -18.29 0.47
N ALA A 123 10.12 -17.03 0.76
CA ALA A 123 11.23 -16.29 0.18
C ALA A 123 12.49 -17.14 0.02
N ARG A 124 13.10 -17.12 -1.18
CA ARG A 124 14.31 -17.92 -1.50
C ARG A 124 15.52 -17.08 -1.90
N ARG A 125 16.68 -17.44 -1.37
CA ARG A 125 17.98 -16.92 -1.83
C ARG A 125 18.56 -17.91 -2.85
N PHE A 126 19.13 -17.38 -3.93
CA PHE A 126 19.86 -18.17 -4.90
C PHE A 126 21.38 -18.02 -4.65
N SER A 127 22.07 -19.14 -4.51
CA SER A 127 23.53 -19.19 -4.35
C SER A 127 24.18 -19.85 -5.57
N PHE A 128 25.39 -19.39 -5.93
CA PHE A 128 26.21 -19.95 -7.01
C PHE A 128 27.54 -20.43 -6.46
N ASP A 129 27.75 -21.75 -6.49
CA ASP A 129 29.03 -22.37 -6.15
C ASP A 129 29.95 -22.60 -7.38
N GLY A 130 29.66 -21.88 -8.46
CA GLY A 130 30.38 -21.99 -9.73
C GLY A 130 30.03 -23.21 -10.58
N LYS A 131 29.14 -24.12 -10.14
CA LYS A 131 28.69 -25.28 -10.93
C LYS A 131 27.18 -25.52 -10.91
N GLN A 132 26.47 -25.13 -9.85
CA GLN A 132 25.01 -25.24 -9.76
C GLN A 132 24.37 -24.00 -9.13
N SER A 133 23.13 -23.73 -9.55
CA SER A 133 22.23 -22.80 -8.86
C SER A 133 21.49 -23.58 -7.78
N VAL A 134 21.84 -23.37 -6.52
CA VAL A 134 21.11 -23.94 -5.38
C VAL A 134 20.18 -22.86 -4.83
N SER A 135 18.88 -23.17 -4.70
CA SER A 135 17.94 -22.32 -3.96
C SER A 135 17.95 -22.71 -2.50
N GLU A 136 18.35 -21.80 -1.62
CA GLU A 136 18.26 -21.96 -0.17
C GLU A 136 17.12 -21.07 0.35
N PRO A 137 16.30 -21.52 1.30
CA PRO A 137 15.31 -20.65 1.94
C PRO A 137 16.00 -19.45 2.59
N TRP A 138 15.48 -18.22 2.39
CA TRP A 138 16.03 -17.01 3.04
C TRP A 138 16.06 -17.16 4.57
N LEU A 139 15.11 -17.91 5.12
CA LEU A 139 14.95 -18.16 6.56
C LEU A 139 15.88 -19.25 7.13
N GLY A 140 16.90 -19.69 6.38
CA GLY A 140 18.00 -20.48 6.95
C GLY A 140 18.77 -19.65 7.98
N LYS A 141 19.04 -20.21 9.18
CA LYS A 141 19.54 -19.45 10.34
C LYS A 141 20.72 -18.49 10.07
N GLN A 142 21.66 -18.86 9.19
CA GLN A 142 22.82 -18.01 8.87
C GLN A 142 22.49 -16.88 7.87
N VAL A 143 21.50 -17.08 7.00
CA VAL A 143 21.12 -16.11 5.96
C VAL A 143 20.09 -15.11 6.49
N TRP A 144 19.23 -15.53 7.42
CA TRP A 144 18.18 -14.69 7.98
C TRP A 144 18.67 -13.68 9.01
N GLU A 145 19.80 -13.95 9.66
CA GLU A 145 20.33 -13.11 10.75
C GLU A 145 20.59 -11.66 10.32
N GLU A 146 21.13 -11.44 9.12
CA GLU A 146 21.37 -10.10 8.60
C GLU A 146 20.07 -9.32 8.32
N PRO A 147 19.08 -9.85 7.57
CA PRO A 147 17.75 -9.25 7.49
C PRO A 147 17.09 -8.98 8.84
N VAL A 148 17.17 -9.92 9.80
CA VAL A 148 16.64 -9.71 11.16
C VAL A 148 17.28 -8.49 11.82
N ASN A 149 18.61 -8.35 11.71
CA ASN A 149 19.33 -7.22 12.28
C ASN A 149 18.93 -5.89 11.59
N LEU A 150 18.78 -5.89 10.26
CA LEU A 150 18.33 -4.71 9.51
C LEU A 150 16.90 -4.30 9.91
N LEU A 151 15.98 -5.26 10.01
CA LEU A 151 14.58 -5.04 10.39
C LEU A 151 14.45 -4.57 11.84
N ALA A 152 15.17 -5.21 12.77
CA ALA A 152 15.20 -4.79 14.16
C ALA A 152 15.83 -3.40 14.33
N GLY A 153 16.88 -3.09 13.56
CA GLY A 153 17.49 -1.76 13.49
C GLY A 153 16.52 -0.71 12.97
N PHE A 154 15.78 -1.02 11.90
CA PHE A 154 14.76 -0.13 11.35
C PHE A 154 13.68 0.17 12.39
N ALA A 155 13.17 -0.87 13.06
CA ALA A 155 12.15 -0.68 14.08
C ALA A 155 12.68 0.08 15.30
N ALA A 156 13.92 -0.15 15.74
CA ALA A 156 14.55 0.61 16.80
C ALA A 156 14.65 2.10 16.45
N ALA A 157 15.13 2.41 15.24
CA ALA A 157 15.19 3.77 14.75
C ALA A 157 13.78 4.38 14.60
N LEU A 158 12.78 3.60 14.18
CA LEU A 158 11.40 4.06 14.00
C LEU A 158 10.70 4.39 15.33
N VAL A 159 10.92 3.58 16.37
CA VAL A 159 10.31 3.80 17.70
C VAL A 159 11.07 4.81 18.56
N GLU A 160 12.28 5.22 18.18
CA GLU A 160 13.06 6.19 18.94
C GLU A 160 12.26 7.47 19.21
N GLY A 161 12.18 7.86 20.49
CA GLY A 161 11.40 9.01 20.97
C GLY A 161 9.92 8.73 21.27
N SER A 162 9.43 7.51 21.00
CA SER A 162 8.05 7.09 21.32
C SER A 162 8.01 6.20 22.57
N GLN A 163 7.03 6.43 23.45
CA GLN A 163 6.83 5.63 24.66
C GLN A 163 5.70 4.62 24.47
N GLY A 164 5.88 3.41 25.01
CA GLY A 164 4.86 2.36 25.00
C GLY A 164 4.64 1.68 23.65
N SER A 165 5.50 1.92 22.65
CA SER A 165 5.40 1.31 21.33
C SER A 165 5.40 -0.23 21.39
N ARG A 166 4.75 -0.84 20.41
CA ARG A 166 4.53 -2.28 20.35
C ARG A 166 4.86 -2.80 18.96
N PHE A 167 5.13 -4.11 18.89
CA PHE A 167 5.30 -4.77 17.61
C PHE A 167 4.59 -6.12 17.53
N SER A 168 4.30 -6.58 16.33
CA SER A 168 3.80 -7.91 16.02
C SER A 168 4.60 -8.49 14.85
N VAL A 169 4.75 -9.81 14.80
CA VAL A 169 5.37 -10.51 13.67
C VAL A 169 4.37 -11.53 13.16
N LEU A 170 4.05 -11.43 11.88
CA LEU A 170 3.27 -12.37 11.11
C LEU A 170 4.14 -12.88 9.98
N ALA A 171 3.91 -14.11 9.57
CA ALA A 171 4.49 -14.67 8.36
C ALA A 171 3.42 -15.32 7.51
N PHE A 172 3.62 -15.33 6.19
CA PHE A 172 2.73 -15.98 5.24
C PHE A 172 3.52 -16.95 4.37
N GLY A 173 2.87 -18.03 3.98
CA GLY A 173 3.41 -18.98 3.02
C GLY A 173 2.52 -19.03 1.78
N ASP A 174 2.27 -20.24 1.32
CA ASP A 174 1.35 -20.51 0.22
C ASP A 174 0.34 -21.60 0.62
N GLU A 175 -0.71 -21.76 -0.18
CA GLU A 175 -1.59 -22.90 -0.07
C GLU A 175 -0.88 -24.18 -0.56
N GLY A 176 -0.86 -25.22 0.27
CA GLY A 176 -0.34 -26.52 -0.11
C GLY A 176 -0.98 -27.07 -1.40
N MET A 177 -0.16 -27.67 -2.26
CA MET A 177 -0.64 -28.23 -3.53
C MET A 177 -1.37 -29.57 -3.34
N LYS A 178 -2.72 -29.57 -3.38
CA LYS A 178 -3.54 -30.80 -3.37
C LYS A 178 -3.03 -31.82 -4.40
N GLY A 179 -2.65 -33.01 -3.93
CA GLY A 179 -2.16 -34.11 -4.78
C GLY A 179 -0.64 -34.18 -4.94
N VAL A 180 0.10 -33.21 -4.37
CA VAL A 180 1.55 -33.23 -4.25
C VAL A 180 1.88 -33.34 -2.76
N GLU A 181 1.93 -34.58 -2.26
CA GLU A 181 2.37 -34.90 -0.89
C GLU A 181 3.67 -35.72 -0.92
N PRO A 182 4.84 -35.12 -1.18
CA PRO A 182 6.10 -35.73 -0.81
C PRO A 182 6.19 -35.73 0.72
N GLU A 183 6.60 -36.86 1.30
CA GLU A 183 6.90 -37.01 2.75
C GLU A 183 7.96 -35.99 3.24
N ASP A 184 8.68 -35.35 2.30
CA ASP A 184 9.78 -34.41 2.53
C ASP A 184 9.35 -32.93 2.49
N LEU A 185 8.13 -32.61 2.05
CA LEU A 185 7.56 -31.26 2.16
C LEU A 185 6.89 -31.16 3.54
N ALA A 186 7.63 -30.66 4.52
CA ALA A 186 7.15 -30.40 5.88
C ALA A 186 5.79 -29.67 5.90
N ASP A 187 5.04 -29.80 7.01
CA ASP A 187 3.81 -29.07 7.31
C ASP A 187 3.99 -27.56 7.07
N GLY A 188 3.68 -27.10 5.86
CA GLY A 188 3.72 -25.70 5.50
C GLY A 188 2.62 -24.92 6.20
N TYR A 189 2.77 -23.60 6.29
CA TYR A 189 1.73 -22.73 6.83
C TYR A 189 1.26 -21.73 5.78
N LEU A 190 -0.03 -21.44 5.80
CA LEU A 190 -0.59 -20.29 5.08
C LEU A 190 -0.28 -18.99 5.83
N LEU A 191 -0.49 -19.01 7.15
CA LEU A 191 -0.25 -17.88 8.06
C LEU A 191 0.33 -18.35 9.40
N ARG A 192 1.29 -17.59 9.92
CA ARG A 192 1.87 -17.80 11.25
C ARG A 192 2.00 -16.48 12.01
N PRO A 193 1.38 -16.31 13.18
CA PRO A 193 0.39 -17.23 13.76
C PRO A 193 -0.87 -17.30 12.88
N PRO A 194 -1.74 -18.30 13.09
CA PRO A 194 -3.03 -18.37 12.40
C PRO A 194 -3.85 -17.09 12.56
N ALA A 195 -4.72 -16.81 11.58
CA ALA A 195 -5.56 -15.61 11.59
C ALA A 195 -6.33 -15.45 12.93
N GLY A 196 -6.35 -14.23 13.46
CA GLY A 196 -6.98 -13.92 14.76
C GLY A 196 -6.15 -14.26 16.00
N ALA A 197 -5.06 -15.00 15.88
CA ALA A 197 -4.13 -15.27 16.99
C ALA A 197 -2.97 -14.24 17.08
N GLY A 198 -2.89 -13.31 16.13
CA GLY A 198 -1.91 -12.22 16.14
C GLY A 198 -2.04 -11.33 17.38
N ARG A 199 -0.91 -10.94 17.95
CA ARG A 199 -0.86 -10.09 19.15
C ARG A 199 0.30 -9.11 19.08
N PHE A 200 0.13 -7.98 19.75
CA PHE A 200 1.19 -6.99 19.94
C PHE A 200 1.98 -7.28 21.22
N PHE A 201 3.29 -7.18 21.12
CA PHE A 201 4.23 -7.26 22.23
C PHE A 201 4.76 -5.87 22.56
N PRO A 202 4.99 -5.52 23.84
CA PRO A 202 5.79 -4.35 24.19
C PRO A 202 7.12 -4.35 23.45
N TRP A 203 7.52 -3.19 22.93
CA TRP A 203 8.78 -3.05 22.23
C TRP A 203 9.97 -3.35 23.13
N SER A 204 10.83 -4.25 22.68
CA SER A 204 12.24 -4.30 23.05
C SER A 204 13.07 -4.81 21.86
N PRO A 205 14.31 -4.31 21.66
CA PRO A 205 15.16 -4.78 20.56
C PRO A 205 15.40 -6.29 20.60
N GLU A 206 15.64 -6.85 21.78
CA GLU A 206 15.94 -8.28 21.98
C GLU A 206 14.74 -9.14 21.61
N ARG A 207 13.54 -8.76 22.09
CA ARG A 207 12.31 -9.52 21.81
C ARG A 207 11.89 -9.39 20.34
N CYS A 208 12.15 -8.25 19.72
CA CYS A 208 11.90 -8.07 18.30
C CYS A 208 12.80 -8.99 17.46
N ARG A 209 14.10 -9.03 17.74
CA ARG A 209 15.03 -9.96 17.08
C ARG A 209 14.66 -11.42 17.32
N GLU A 210 14.28 -11.78 18.54
CA GLU A 210 13.81 -13.13 18.89
C GLU A 210 12.57 -13.52 18.07
N ALA A 211 11.57 -12.63 18.02
CA ALA A 211 10.32 -12.89 17.29
C ALA A 211 10.54 -12.99 15.77
N LEU A 212 11.38 -12.12 15.19
CA LEU A 212 11.73 -12.18 13.77
C LEU A 212 12.53 -13.44 13.45
N SER A 213 13.47 -13.83 14.31
CA SER A 213 14.27 -15.07 14.17
C SER A 213 13.44 -16.36 14.32
N ALA A 214 12.28 -16.28 14.96
CA ALA A 214 11.37 -17.41 15.18
C ALA A 214 10.47 -17.71 13.97
N VAL A 215 10.53 -16.91 12.91
CA VAL A 215 9.84 -17.19 11.65
C VAL A 215 10.54 -18.36 10.96
N GLU A 216 9.81 -19.46 10.79
CA GLU A 216 10.31 -20.66 10.13
C GLU A 216 10.05 -20.58 8.61
N PRO A 217 10.96 -21.10 7.77
CA PRO A 217 10.68 -21.26 6.34
C PRO A 217 9.49 -22.19 6.12
N THR A 218 8.73 -21.92 5.06
CA THR A 218 7.67 -22.79 4.57
C THR A 218 7.84 -22.99 3.06
N PRO A 219 7.53 -24.18 2.52
CA PRO A 219 7.51 -24.35 1.07
C PRO A 219 6.44 -23.45 0.43
N GLY A 220 6.77 -22.87 -0.73
CA GLY A 220 5.83 -22.21 -1.64
C GLY A 220 5.34 -23.17 -2.73
N GLY A 221 4.12 -22.98 -3.23
CA GLY A 221 3.50 -23.80 -4.26
C GLY A 221 3.68 -23.24 -5.66
N ASP A 222 3.28 -21.98 -5.88
CA ASP A 222 3.48 -21.23 -7.12
C ASP A 222 4.24 -19.92 -6.88
N PHE A 223 4.15 -18.92 -7.78
CA PHE A 223 4.83 -17.63 -7.60
C PHE A 223 4.01 -16.64 -6.77
N VAL A 224 2.70 -16.86 -6.63
CA VAL A 224 1.78 -15.97 -5.92
C VAL A 224 1.51 -16.53 -4.53
N ASP A 225 1.95 -15.84 -3.50
CA ASP A 225 1.77 -16.30 -2.13
C ASP A 225 0.55 -15.69 -1.44
N ALA A 226 0.31 -16.13 -0.21
CA ALA A 226 -0.81 -15.72 0.63
C ALA A 226 -0.66 -14.33 1.26
N LEU A 227 -0.10 -13.37 0.52
CA LEU A 227 0.12 -12.00 0.99
C LEU A 227 -1.21 -11.30 1.31
N ALA A 228 -2.25 -11.51 0.50
CA ALA A 228 -3.57 -10.93 0.75
C ALA A 228 -4.18 -11.45 2.07
N GLU A 229 -4.01 -12.73 2.38
CA GLU A 229 -4.40 -13.35 3.64
C GLU A 229 -3.64 -12.76 4.84
N ALA A 230 -2.36 -12.41 4.65
CA ALA A 230 -1.54 -11.77 5.67
C ALA A 230 -1.99 -10.34 5.96
N LEU A 231 -2.28 -9.55 4.92
CA LEU A 231 -2.85 -8.22 5.06
C LEU A 231 -4.25 -8.27 5.70
N HIS A 232 -5.05 -9.27 5.34
CA HIS A 232 -6.34 -9.52 5.97
C HIS A 232 -6.19 -9.82 7.46
N ALA A 233 -5.24 -10.68 7.84
CA ALA A 233 -4.97 -10.98 9.25
C ALA A 233 -4.52 -9.73 10.05
N CYS A 234 -3.82 -8.79 9.41
CA CYS A 234 -3.46 -7.51 10.02
C CYS A 234 -4.69 -6.67 10.40
N ARG A 235 -5.84 -6.86 9.75
CA ARG A 235 -7.10 -6.18 10.15
C ARG A 235 -7.60 -6.67 11.51
N SER A 236 -7.29 -7.89 11.92
CA SER A 236 -7.72 -8.42 13.22
C SER A 236 -6.74 -8.13 14.36
N LEU A 237 -5.59 -7.52 14.08
CA LEU A 237 -4.64 -7.16 15.13
C LEU A 237 -5.24 -6.11 16.10
N PRO A 238 -4.92 -6.18 17.41
CA PRO A 238 -5.44 -5.27 18.42
C PRO A 238 -4.67 -3.93 18.40
N TRP A 239 -4.81 -3.18 17.31
CA TRP A 239 -4.24 -1.84 17.13
C TRP A 239 -4.71 -0.89 18.23
N GLY A 240 -3.79 -0.10 18.77
CA GLY A 240 -4.06 0.83 19.85
C GLY A 240 -4.82 2.06 19.38
N GLU A 241 -5.69 2.60 20.22
CA GLU A 241 -6.32 3.89 19.98
C GLU A 241 -5.28 5.01 20.02
N GLY A 242 -5.38 5.96 19.08
CA GLY A 242 -4.44 7.09 18.98
C GLY A 242 -2.99 6.71 18.68
N THR A 243 -2.71 5.47 18.30
CA THR A 243 -1.35 5.03 17.88
C THR A 243 -1.12 5.31 16.41
N ARG A 244 0.15 5.55 16.03
CA ARG A 244 0.58 5.41 14.65
C ARG A 244 0.66 3.92 14.31
N ARG A 245 0.06 3.49 13.21
CA ARG A 245 -0.07 2.08 12.84
C ARG A 245 0.65 1.83 11.54
N ILE A 246 1.62 0.93 11.55
CA ILE A 246 2.44 0.64 10.37
C ILE A 246 2.52 -0.87 10.18
N VAL A 247 2.31 -1.32 8.95
CA VAL A 247 2.62 -2.66 8.49
C VAL A 247 3.87 -2.56 7.61
N LEU A 248 4.91 -3.32 7.94
CA LEU A 248 6.08 -3.52 7.08
C LEU A 248 5.96 -4.90 6.42
N VAL A 249 5.72 -4.92 5.11
CA VAL A 249 5.69 -6.15 4.30
C VAL A 249 7.09 -6.46 3.78
N CYS A 250 7.61 -7.65 4.06
CA CYS A 250 8.95 -8.08 3.66
C CYS A 250 8.87 -9.38 2.88
N GLY A 251 9.46 -9.45 1.69
CA GLY A 251 9.41 -10.68 0.89
C GLY A 251 9.82 -10.50 -0.56
N ASP A 252 9.75 -11.59 -1.32
CA ASP A 252 10.06 -11.61 -2.76
C ASP A 252 8.86 -12.01 -3.64
N SER A 253 7.83 -12.61 -3.03
CA SER A 253 6.63 -13.07 -3.73
C SER A 253 5.49 -12.04 -3.69
N PRO A 254 4.76 -11.86 -4.81
CA PRO A 254 3.54 -11.07 -4.86
C PRO A 254 2.32 -11.83 -4.30
N GLY A 255 1.28 -11.08 -3.97
CA GLY A 255 -0.09 -11.58 -3.78
C GLY A 255 -0.95 -11.43 -5.04
N HIS A 256 -2.15 -12.00 -5.00
CA HIS A 256 -3.13 -11.92 -6.08
C HIS A 256 -3.71 -10.50 -6.23
N SER A 257 -3.81 -10.00 -7.47
CA SER A 257 -4.46 -8.73 -7.79
C SER A 257 -5.27 -8.86 -9.09
N VAL A 258 -6.55 -8.50 -9.02
CA VAL A 258 -7.46 -8.42 -10.17
C VAL A 258 -7.17 -7.18 -11.01
N ALA A 259 -6.81 -6.07 -10.37
CA ALA A 259 -6.53 -4.80 -11.05
C ALA A 259 -5.18 -4.82 -11.77
N HIS A 260 -4.23 -5.63 -11.29
CA HIS A 260 -2.87 -5.74 -11.81
C HIS A 260 -2.46 -7.22 -11.91
N PRO A 261 -3.08 -7.97 -12.84
CA PRO A 261 -2.82 -9.39 -12.98
C PRO A 261 -1.38 -9.65 -13.40
N LEU A 262 -0.79 -10.72 -12.87
CA LEU A 262 0.53 -11.19 -13.25
C LEU A 262 0.49 -11.92 -14.62
N PRO A 263 1.66 -12.10 -15.27
CA PRO A 263 1.76 -12.91 -16.48
C PRO A 263 1.16 -14.33 -16.31
N PRO A 264 0.59 -14.92 -17.38
CA PRO A 264 0.05 -16.27 -17.33
C PRO A 264 1.04 -17.30 -16.79
N GLY A 265 0.57 -18.17 -15.90
CA GLY A 265 1.41 -19.19 -15.24
C GLY A 265 2.10 -18.74 -13.95
N ALA A 266 1.92 -17.48 -13.52
CA ALA A 266 2.37 -17.00 -12.22
C ALA A 266 1.54 -17.57 -11.05
N ASP A 267 0.22 -17.63 -11.24
CA ASP A 267 -0.76 -18.11 -10.26
C ASP A 267 -1.36 -19.42 -10.78
N ALA A 268 -1.18 -20.50 -10.03
CA ALA A 268 -1.70 -21.82 -10.36
C ALA A 268 -3.09 -22.05 -9.71
N ARG A 269 -3.62 -21.08 -8.97
CA ARG A 269 -4.80 -21.25 -8.12
C ARG A 269 -5.79 -20.09 -8.20
N VAL A 270 -7.01 -20.37 -7.75
CA VAL A 270 -8.00 -19.32 -7.50
C VAL A 270 -7.79 -18.81 -6.09
N ARG A 271 -7.49 -17.52 -5.98
CA ARG A 271 -7.19 -16.85 -4.73
C ARG A 271 -8.46 -16.22 -4.17
N ARG A 272 -8.64 -16.25 -2.85
CA ARG A 272 -9.88 -15.81 -2.20
C ARG A 272 -9.92 -14.30 -1.95
N LEU A 273 -8.75 -13.71 -1.77
CA LEU A 273 -8.56 -12.32 -1.40
C LEU A 273 -7.71 -11.62 -2.45
N ASP A 274 -7.94 -10.32 -2.58
CA ASP A 274 -7.20 -9.43 -3.46
C ASP A 274 -6.30 -8.52 -2.62
N VAL A 275 -5.01 -8.49 -2.95
CA VAL A 275 -4.00 -7.77 -2.17
C VAL A 275 -4.25 -6.26 -2.13
N ASP A 276 -4.82 -5.69 -3.19
CA ASP A 276 -5.10 -4.26 -3.29
C ASP A 276 -6.33 -3.86 -2.50
N VAL A 277 -7.33 -4.74 -2.48
CA VAL A 277 -8.52 -4.61 -1.64
C VAL A 277 -8.13 -4.69 -0.15
N GLU A 278 -7.28 -5.64 0.24
CA GLU A 278 -6.86 -5.73 1.64
C GLU A 278 -5.93 -4.59 2.07
N ALA A 279 -5.08 -4.07 1.17
CA ALA A 279 -4.31 -2.85 1.42
C ALA A 279 -5.20 -1.61 1.60
N GLU A 280 -6.30 -1.50 0.85
CA GLU A 280 -7.32 -0.46 1.03
C GLU A 280 -8.04 -0.61 2.37
N HIS A 281 -8.49 -1.80 2.74
CA HIS A 281 -9.10 -2.06 4.05
C HIS A 281 -8.17 -1.72 5.22
N LEU A 282 -6.86 -1.90 5.07
CA LEU A 282 -5.88 -1.45 6.07
C LEU A 282 -5.78 0.09 6.13
N HIS A 283 -5.74 0.75 4.98
CA HIS A 283 -5.74 2.21 4.88
C HIS A 283 -6.96 2.84 5.57
N GLU A 284 -8.15 2.28 5.34
CA GLU A 284 -9.41 2.70 6.00
C GLU A 284 -9.34 2.59 7.53
N ARG A 285 -8.52 1.67 8.05
CA ARG A 285 -8.27 1.49 9.49
C ARG A 285 -7.12 2.34 10.01
N GLY A 286 -6.64 3.30 9.22
CA GLY A 286 -5.56 4.21 9.60
C GLY A 286 -4.20 3.51 9.67
N VAL A 287 -3.99 2.47 8.87
CA VAL A 287 -2.71 1.73 8.82
C VAL A 287 -1.91 2.16 7.60
N GLU A 288 -0.68 2.59 7.83
CA GLU A 288 0.31 2.86 6.80
C GLU A 288 1.02 1.56 6.39
N ILE A 289 1.41 1.42 5.12
CA ILE A 289 2.14 0.27 4.61
C ILE A 289 3.51 0.74 4.13
N ALA A 290 4.57 0.14 4.68
CA ALA A 290 5.91 0.18 4.11
C ALA A 290 6.22 -1.21 3.52
N THR A 291 7.11 -1.27 2.53
CA THR A 291 7.49 -2.55 1.93
C THR A 291 9.01 -2.68 1.82
N LEU A 292 9.51 -3.90 1.94
CA LEU A 292 10.90 -4.26 1.77
C LEU A 292 10.98 -5.47 0.83
N TYR A 293 11.27 -5.20 -0.43
CA TYR A 293 11.41 -6.23 -1.45
C TYR A 293 12.77 -6.93 -1.33
N PHE A 294 12.73 -8.24 -1.15
CA PHE A 294 13.91 -9.11 -1.13
C PHE A 294 14.27 -9.46 -2.56
N ASP A 295 15.15 -8.67 -3.19
CA ASP A 295 15.56 -8.95 -4.57
C ASP A 295 16.32 -10.29 -4.62
N PRO A 296 15.79 -11.33 -5.30
CA PRO A 296 16.49 -12.60 -5.39
C PRO A 296 17.74 -12.40 -6.26
N GLN A 297 18.89 -12.24 -5.60
CA GLN A 297 20.17 -12.05 -6.28
C GLN A 297 20.53 -13.31 -7.08
N GLY A 298 20.68 -13.15 -8.40
CA GLY A 298 21.10 -14.23 -9.28
C GLY A 298 20.38 -14.23 -10.63
N ASN A 299 21.05 -13.75 -11.68
CA ASN A 299 20.70 -14.12 -13.04
C ASN A 299 21.04 -15.60 -13.23
N ALA A 300 20.18 -16.50 -12.76
CA ALA A 300 20.32 -17.92 -13.03
C ALA A 300 20.21 -18.12 -14.55
N GLY A 301 21.35 -18.40 -15.18
CA GLY A 301 21.42 -18.80 -16.56
C GLY A 301 20.59 -20.05 -16.76
N LEU A 302 19.45 -19.91 -17.44
CA LEU A 302 18.63 -20.94 -18.07
C LEU A 302 17.65 -20.18 -18.98
N GLY A 303 17.29 -20.76 -20.13
CA GLY A 303 16.59 -20.15 -21.27
C GLY A 303 15.17 -19.60 -21.06
N GLN A 304 14.80 -19.16 -19.85
CA GLN A 304 13.55 -18.48 -19.47
C GLN A 304 13.80 -17.13 -18.78
N ALA A 305 14.97 -16.52 -19.01
CA ALA A 305 15.40 -15.28 -18.35
C ALA A 305 14.41 -14.11 -18.52
N VAL A 306 13.61 -14.07 -19.59
CA VAL A 306 12.63 -13.00 -19.82
C VAL A 306 11.39 -13.18 -18.94
N PHE A 307 10.74 -14.35 -18.98
CA PHE A 307 9.56 -14.64 -18.15
C PHE A 307 9.84 -14.45 -16.66
N ARG A 308 10.98 -14.97 -16.17
CA ARG A 308 11.38 -14.75 -14.77
C ARG A 308 11.63 -13.27 -14.46
N LYS A 309 12.25 -12.51 -15.37
CA LYS A 309 12.43 -11.05 -15.18
C LYS A 309 11.11 -10.30 -15.14
N GLU A 310 10.14 -10.68 -15.97
CA GLU A 310 8.80 -10.10 -15.98
C GLU A 310 8.07 -10.38 -14.67
N LEU A 311 8.13 -11.63 -14.16
CA LEU A 311 7.57 -12.00 -12.87
C LEU A 311 8.18 -11.19 -11.71
N LEU A 312 9.51 -11.12 -11.64
CA LEU A 312 10.21 -10.37 -10.59
C LEU A 312 9.96 -8.85 -10.70
N ALA A 313 9.90 -8.31 -11.92
CA ALA A 313 9.54 -6.92 -12.13
C ALA A 313 8.12 -6.63 -11.66
N ALA A 314 7.16 -7.51 -11.99
CA ALA A 314 5.78 -7.37 -11.57
C ALA A 314 5.61 -7.49 -10.05
N ALA A 315 6.35 -8.39 -9.40
CA ALA A 315 6.38 -8.48 -7.93
C ALA A 315 6.93 -7.21 -7.29
N ARG A 316 8.07 -6.72 -7.80
CA ARG A 316 8.67 -5.47 -7.33
C ARG A 316 7.74 -4.27 -7.51
N ASP A 317 7.04 -4.19 -8.64
CA ASP A 317 6.06 -3.13 -8.90
C ASP A 317 4.83 -3.25 -7.98
N GLN A 318 4.41 -4.47 -7.63
CA GLN A 318 3.37 -4.67 -6.62
C GLN A 318 3.84 -4.16 -5.24
N TYR A 319 5.05 -4.47 -4.79
CA TYR A 319 5.58 -3.96 -3.51
C TYR A 319 5.64 -2.44 -3.47
N ARG A 320 6.03 -1.80 -4.58
CA ARG A 320 6.02 -0.33 -4.71
C ARG A 320 4.61 0.26 -4.62
N ARG A 321 3.63 -0.40 -5.22
CA ARG A 321 2.23 0.02 -5.24
C ARG A 321 1.49 -0.25 -3.92
N LEU A 322 1.90 -1.27 -3.19
CA LEU A 322 1.37 -1.58 -1.86
C LEU A 322 1.81 -0.56 -0.82
N ALA A 323 3.04 -0.04 -0.91
CA ALA A 323 3.51 1.01 -0.02
C ALA A 323 2.56 2.23 -0.04
N SER A 324 2.34 2.85 1.13
CA SER A 324 1.50 4.06 1.25
C SER A 324 2.06 5.22 0.43
N LEU A 325 3.38 5.27 0.28
CA LEU A 325 4.09 6.22 -0.56
C LEU A 325 5.22 5.49 -1.32
N PRO A 326 5.57 5.92 -2.55
CA PRO A 326 6.66 5.31 -3.31
C PRO A 326 8.01 5.27 -2.56
N GLU A 327 8.31 6.31 -1.78
CA GLU A 327 9.52 6.39 -0.95
C GLU A 327 9.53 5.42 0.24
N MET A 328 8.36 4.86 0.64
CA MET A 328 8.24 3.82 1.66
C MET A 328 8.36 2.40 1.08
N ALA A 329 8.69 2.28 -0.21
CA ALA A 329 8.98 1.02 -0.87
C ALA A 329 10.50 0.82 -1.00
N PHE A 330 11.05 -0.05 -0.18
CA PHE A 330 12.48 -0.30 -0.10
C PHE A 330 12.88 -1.59 -0.82
N GLU A 331 14.15 -1.67 -1.20
CA GLU A 331 14.77 -2.87 -1.74
C GLU A 331 15.89 -3.31 -0.79
N LEU A 332 15.95 -4.59 -0.44
CA LEU A 332 16.88 -5.12 0.57
C LEU A 332 18.35 -4.81 0.23
N SER A 333 18.72 -4.84 -1.06
CA SER A 333 20.08 -4.57 -1.54
C SER A 333 20.58 -3.15 -1.23
N ARG A 334 19.68 -2.22 -0.93
CA ARG A 334 19.98 -0.81 -0.63
C ARG A 334 19.41 -0.38 0.72
N PHE A 335 18.86 -1.31 1.50
CA PHE A 335 18.14 -0.99 2.71
C PHE A 335 19.11 -0.58 3.82
N GLN A 336 18.97 0.66 4.28
CA GLN A 336 19.67 1.18 5.45
C GLN A 336 18.64 1.51 6.53
N SER A 337 18.75 0.83 7.68
CA SER A 337 17.75 0.86 8.75
C SER A 337 17.36 2.28 9.20
N GLU A 338 18.35 3.13 9.47
CA GLU A 338 18.12 4.49 9.98
C GLU A 338 17.54 5.42 8.91
N GLU A 339 18.03 5.33 7.68
CA GLU A 339 17.54 6.14 6.57
C GLU A 339 16.09 5.78 6.24
N ALA A 340 15.77 4.49 6.14
CA ALA A 340 14.41 4.02 5.90
C ALA A 340 13.46 4.45 7.03
N ALA A 341 13.89 4.33 8.30
CA ALA A 341 13.09 4.77 9.45
C ALA A 341 12.82 6.28 9.40
N ARG A 342 13.81 7.09 9.01
CA ARG A 342 13.64 8.53 8.82
C ARG A 342 12.63 8.85 7.72
N VAL A 343 12.74 8.19 6.55
CA VAL A 343 11.76 8.36 5.46
C VAL A 343 10.34 8.13 5.96
N VAL A 344 10.11 7.05 6.72
CA VAL A 344 8.79 6.77 7.31
C VAL A 344 8.40 7.80 8.38
N LYS A 345 9.32 8.22 9.26
CA LYS A 345 9.06 9.23 10.29
C LYS A 345 8.67 10.59 9.73
N ASP A 346 9.29 10.99 8.62
CA ASP A 346 9.13 12.30 8.00
C ASP A 346 7.78 12.44 7.26
N VAL A 347 7.07 11.34 7.04
CA VAL A 347 5.71 11.36 6.50
C VAL A 347 4.78 12.07 7.48
N GLN A 348 4.09 13.11 7.00
CA GLN A 348 3.17 13.94 7.78
C GLN A 348 1.94 14.32 6.94
N GLY A 349 0.86 14.73 7.62
CA GLY A 349 -0.34 15.25 6.98
C GLY A 349 -1.34 14.17 6.58
N LEU A 350 -1.94 14.31 5.40
CA LEU A 350 -2.88 13.34 4.84
C LEU A 350 -2.19 12.43 3.85
N LEU A 351 -2.44 11.13 3.98
CA LEU A 351 -2.19 10.13 2.97
C LEU A 351 -3.50 9.70 2.34
N ALA A 352 -3.43 9.34 1.07
CA ALA A 352 -4.52 8.76 0.32
C ALA A 352 -4.07 7.44 -0.30
N ARG A 353 -5.04 6.67 -0.80
CA ARG A 353 -4.82 5.47 -1.60
C ARG A 353 -5.85 5.47 -2.73
N ARG A 354 -5.43 5.12 -3.95
CA ARG A 354 -6.26 5.21 -5.18
C ARG A 354 -6.69 6.65 -5.47
N ALA A 355 -7.97 6.90 -5.77
CA ALA A 355 -8.47 8.25 -5.95
C ALA A 355 -8.79 8.88 -4.58
N ALA A 356 -8.60 10.19 -4.45
CA ALA A 356 -8.99 10.92 -3.24
C ALA A 356 -9.34 12.38 -3.55
N PRO A 357 -10.09 13.08 -2.68
CA PRO A 357 -10.33 14.51 -2.84
C PRO A 357 -9.02 15.29 -2.96
N GLY A 358 -8.96 16.23 -3.91
CA GLY A 358 -7.78 17.07 -4.10
C GLY A 358 -7.70 18.18 -3.05
N GLU A 359 -6.47 18.59 -2.69
CA GLU A 359 -6.23 19.78 -1.88
C GLU A 359 -6.41 21.04 -2.72
N LEU A 360 -7.24 21.97 -2.25
CA LEU A 360 -7.50 23.22 -2.96
C LEU A 360 -6.28 24.14 -2.94
N ILE A 361 -5.80 24.51 -4.12
CA ILE A 361 -4.76 25.53 -4.31
C ILE A 361 -5.41 26.88 -4.63
N GLY A 362 -6.44 26.89 -5.47
CA GLY A 362 -7.15 28.10 -5.85
C GLY A 362 -8.23 27.86 -6.89
N VAL A 363 -9.06 28.89 -7.07
CA VAL A 363 -10.10 28.95 -8.09
C VAL A 363 -9.85 30.22 -8.89
N SER A 364 -9.76 30.11 -10.22
CA SER A 364 -9.75 31.29 -11.08
C SER A 364 -11.14 31.52 -11.65
N GLU A 365 -11.63 32.73 -11.44
CA GLU A 365 -12.79 33.27 -12.14
C GLU A 365 -12.49 33.37 -13.64
N PRO A 366 -13.52 33.28 -14.50
CA PRO A 366 -13.39 33.40 -15.95
C PRO A 366 -12.79 34.71 -16.45
#